data_AF-A0A2D9DQM7-F1
#
_entry.id   AF-A0A2D9DQM7-F1
#
_cell.length_a   1.000
_cell.length_b   1.000
_cell.length_c   1.000
_cell.angle_alpha   90.00
_cell.angle_beta   90.00
_cell.angle_gamma   90.00
#
_symmetry.space_group_name_H-M   'P 1'
#
loop_
_entity.id
_entity.type
_entity.pdbx_description
1 polymer ?
#
loop_
_entity_poly.entity_id
_entity_poly.type
_entity_poly.pdbx_seq_one_letter_code
_entity_poly.pdbx_strand_id
1 'polypeptide(L)'
;MNNLDEILKDPACNFDTPADVLSSDNFSKDQKIEILRRWDDDARLLLTAQSEGMKQGKSSAEVLTQIQSALAKLGAEVGDT
;
A
#
# COMPACT_ATOMS: atom_id res chain seq x y z
N MET A 1 14.27 -9.19 12.45
CA MET A 1 13.04 -8.48 12.87
C MET A 1 12.86 -7.30 11.93
N ASN A 2 11.81 -7.28 11.13
CA ASN A 2 11.50 -6.16 10.23
C ASN A 2 10.70 -5.11 11.00
N ASN A 3 11.35 -4.10 11.57
CA ASN A 3 10.64 -3.09 12.35
C ASN A 3 9.53 -2.43 11.52
N LEU A 4 8.30 -2.41 12.06
CA LEU A 4 7.14 -1.79 11.43
C LEU A 4 7.44 -0.35 11.00
N ASP A 5 8.18 0.40 11.82
CA ASP A 5 8.58 1.78 11.56
C ASP A 5 9.37 1.96 10.26
N GLU A 6 10.19 0.97 9.89
CA GLU A 6 10.96 1.01 8.63
C GLU A 6 10.09 0.66 7.43
N ILE A 7 9.16 -0.27 7.62
CA ILE A 7 8.18 -0.64 6.59
C ILE A 7 7.24 0.52 6.30
N LEU A 8 6.83 1.27 7.32
CA LEU A 8 5.98 2.45 7.15
C LEU A 8 6.68 3.61 6.42
N LYS A 9 8.02 3.63 6.37
CA LYS A 9 8.73 4.62 5.57
C LYS A 9 8.54 4.34 4.08
N ASP A 10 8.73 3.09 3.69
CA ASP A 10 8.64 2.66 2.30
C ASP A 10 8.14 1.20 2.20
N PRO A 11 6.81 1.00 2.19
CA PRO A 11 6.24 -0.35 2.16
C PRO A 11 6.46 -1.03 0.80
N ALA A 12 6.54 -0.25 -0.28
CA ALA A 12 6.80 -0.74 -1.63
C ALA A 12 8.22 -1.32 -1.80
N CYS A 13 9.18 -0.86 -1.01
CA CYS A 13 10.54 -1.43 -0.99
C CYS A 13 10.63 -2.73 -0.18
N ASN A 14 9.70 -2.93 0.76
CA ASN A 14 9.67 -4.12 1.62
C ASN A 14 8.78 -5.24 1.07
N PHE A 15 7.80 -4.90 0.23
CA PHE A 15 6.84 -5.84 -0.33
C PHE A 15 6.66 -5.60 -1.83
N ASP A 16 6.68 -6.67 -2.63
CA ASP A 16 6.36 -6.60 -4.05
C ASP A 16 4.88 -6.26 -4.30
N THR A 17 3.99 -6.76 -3.43
CA THR A 17 2.55 -6.54 -3.58
C THR A 17 1.85 -6.35 -2.22
N PRO A 18 0.76 -5.57 -2.17
CA PRO A 18 -0.06 -5.43 -0.95
C PRO A 18 -0.72 -6.75 -0.51
N ALA A 19 -0.84 -7.73 -1.42
CA ALA A 19 -1.26 -9.08 -1.06
C ALA A 19 -0.22 -9.81 -0.18
N ASP A 20 1.05 -9.44 -0.28
CA ASP A 20 2.12 -9.99 0.56
C ASP A 20 1.99 -9.53 2.01
N VAL A 21 1.58 -8.26 2.23
CA VAL A 21 1.26 -7.71 3.55
C VAL A 21 0.11 -8.48 4.21
N LEU A 22 -0.91 -8.86 3.44
CA LEU A 22 -2.01 -9.69 3.94
C LEU A 22 -1.53 -11.09 4.35
N SER A 23 -0.66 -11.68 3.53
CA SER A 23 -0.13 -13.04 3.73
C SER A 23 0.94 -13.10 4.81
N SER A 24 1.54 -11.96 5.18
CA SER A 24 2.54 -11.88 6.23
C SER A 24 1.95 -12.16 7.62
N ASP A 25 2.40 -13.21 8.28
CA ASP A 25 2.05 -13.50 9.69
C ASP A 25 2.84 -12.68 10.71
N ASN A 26 3.80 -11.85 10.25
CA ASN A 26 4.63 -11.02 11.12
C ASN A 26 3.92 -9.77 11.67
N PHE A 27 2.73 -9.44 11.14
CA PHE A 27 2.00 -8.21 11.50
C PHE A 27 0.61 -8.51 12.01
N SER A 28 0.21 -7.80 13.06
CA SER A 28 -1.19 -7.78 13.50
C SER A 28 -2.08 -7.13 12.45
N LYS A 29 -3.38 -7.42 12.53
CA LYS A 29 -4.40 -6.85 11.65
C LYS A 29 -4.29 -5.32 11.53
N ASP A 30 -4.18 -4.62 12.65
CA ASP A 30 -4.03 -3.16 12.71
C ASP A 30 -2.75 -2.67 12.04
N GLN A 31 -1.63 -3.37 12.26
CA GLN A 31 -0.35 -3.04 11.62
C GLN A 31 -0.40 -3.24 10.09
N LYS A 32 -1.07 -4.30 9.62
CA LYS A 32 -1.30 -4.51 8.18
C LYS A 32 -2.12 -3.38 7.59
N ILE A 33 -3.16 -2.92 8.29
CA ILE A 33 -3.97 -1.78 7.87
C ILE A 33 -3.12 -0.51 7.77
N GLU A 34 -2.25 -0.26 8.75
CA GLU A 34 -1.37 0.92 8.78
C GLU A 34 -0.36 0.91 7.62
N ILE A 35 0.28 -0.24 7.37
CA ILE A 35 1.18 -0.44 6.22
C ILE A 35 0.44 -0.18 4.90
N LEU A 36 -0.75 -0.77 4.73
CA LEU A 36 -1.53 -0.64 3.51
C LEU A 36 -2.03 0.80 3.30
N ARG A 37 -2.47 1.50 4.35
CA ARG A 37 -2.85 2.93 4.25
C ARG A 37 -1.66 3.78 3.81
N ARG A 38 -0.50 3.57 4.42
CA ARG A 38 0.71 4.30 4.06
C ARG A 38 1.14 4.07 2.62
N TRP A 39 0.98 2.84 2.14
CA TRP A 39 1.23 2.48 0.75
C TRP A 39 0.21 3.12 -0.22
N ASP A 40 -1.06 3.25 0.18
CA ASP A 40 -2.09 3.92 -0.64
C ASP A 40 -1.71 5.38 -0.92
N ASP A 41 -1.33 6.13 0.12
CA ASP A 41 -0.85 7.51 -0.01
C ASP A 41 0.38 7.62 -0.92
N ASP A 42 1.37 6.75 -0.73
CA ASP A 42 2.61 6.77 -1.53
C ASP A 42 2.33 6.46 -3.01
N ALA A 43 1.50 5.45 -3.28
CA ALA A 43 1.11 5.10 -4.64
C ALA A 43 0.29 6.20 -5.32
N ARG A 44 -0.54 6.97 -4.59
CA ARG A 44 -1.23 8.17 -5.10
C ARG A 44 -0.28 9.31 -5.41
N LEU A 45 0.72 9.53 -4.55
CA LEU A 45 1.78 10.52 -4.78
C LEU A 45 2.59 10.18 -6.03
N LEU A 46 2.97 8.91 -6.20
CA LEU A 46 3.64 8.41 -7.40
C LEU A 46 2.79 8.56 -8.66
N LEU A 47 1.48 8.36 -8.56
CA LEU A 47 0.54 8.57 -9.67
C LEU A 47 0.46 10.05 -10.05
N THR A 48 0.40 10.94 -9.06
CA THR A 48 0.40 12.39 -9.25
C THR A 48 1.71 12.84 -9.91
N ALA A 49 2.85 12.37 -9.39
CA ALA A 49 4.18 12.67 -9.92
C ALA A 49 4.38 12.13 -11.35
N GLN A 50 3.87 10.92 -11.66
CA GLN A 50 3.92 10.36 -13.01
C GLN A 50 2.96 11.04 -14.00
N SER A 51 1.87 11.63 -13.50
CA SER A 51 0.91 12.37 -14.33
C SER A 51 1.52 13.62 -14.97
N GLU A 52 2.52 14.24 -14.31
CA GLU A 52 3.22 15.42 -14.82
C GLU A 52 4.36 15.10 -15.81
N GLY A 53 4.76 13.83 -15.94
CA GLY A 53 5.92 13.40 -16.73
C GLY A 53 5.68 12.12 -17.52
N MET A 54 5.06 12.23 -18.69
CA MET A 54 5.01 11.25 -19.79
C MET A 54 5.46 9.80 -19.50
N LYS A 55 4.52 8.96 -19.05
CA LYS A 55 4.21 7.58 -19.50
C LYS A 55 3.59 6.85 -18.32
N GLN A 56 2.27 6.76 -18.38
CA GLN A 56 1.38 5.90 -17.62
C GLN A 56 2.04 4.59 -17.14
N GLY A 57 2.64 4.63 -15.94
CA GLY A 57 3.03 3.46 -15.19
C GLY A 57 1.77 2.75 -14.71
N LYS A 58 1.23 1.86 -15.55
CA LYS A 58 0.04 1.04 -15.22
C LYS A 58 0.16 0.34 -13.86
N SER A 59 1.39 0.08 -13.42
CA SER A 59 1.70 -0.57 -12.15
C SER A 59 1.17 0.18 -10.92
N SER A 60 1.24 1.52 -10.86
CA SER A 60 0.83 2.27 -9.64
C SER A 60 -0.69 2.24 -9.43
N ALA A 61 -1.46 2.34 -10.53
CA ALA A 61 -2.91 2.25 -10.47
C ALA A 61 -3.38 0.84 -10.09
N GLU A 62 -2.74 -0.20 -10.62
CA GLU A 62 -3.03 -1.59 -10.21
C GLU A 62 -2.66 -1.84 -8.75
N VAL A 63 -1.53 -1.30 -8.27
CA VAL A 63 -1.13 -1.41 -6.87
C VAL A 63 -2.17 -0.74 -5.96
N LEU A 64 -2.68 0.46 -6.30
CA LEU A 64 -3.76 1.10 -5.54
C LEU A 64 -5.03 0.24 -5.46
N THR A 65 -5.46 -0.37 -6.57
CA THR A 65 -6.64 -1.25 -6.55
C THR A 65 -6.41 -2.47 -5.65
N GLN A 66 -5.20 -3.03 -5.66
CA GLN A 66 -4.86 -4.15 -4.79
C GLN A 66 -4.79 -3.75 -3.31
N ILE A 67 -4.24 -2.57 -2.98
CA ILE A 67 -4.20 -2.03 -1.62
C ILE A 67 -5.62 -1.85 -1.08
N GLN A 68 -6.51 -1.23 -1.85
CA GLN A 68 -7.91 -1.03 -1.48
C GLN A 68 -8.63 -2.36 -1.26
N SER A 69 -8.41 -3.34 -2.15
CA SER A 69 -8.95 -4.70 -1.98
C SER A 69 -8.41 -5.38 -0.72
N ALA A 70 -7.15 -5.14 -0.37
CA ALA A 70 -6.54 -5.69 0.82
C ALA A 70 -7.10 -5.07 2.11
N LEU A 71 -7.24 -3.74 2.15
CA LEU A 71 -7.90 -3.02 3.25
C LEU A 71 -9.34 -3.50 3.46
N ALA A 72 -10.09 -3.68 2.37
CA ALA A 72 -11.45 -4.22 2.42
C ALA A 72 -11.51 -5.63 3.01
N LYS A 73 -10.56 -6.52 2.65
CA LYS A 73 -10.44 -7.86 3.25
C LYS A 73 -10.15 -7.83 4.75
N LEU A 74 -9.41 -6.82 5.20
CA LEU A 74 -9.16 -6.58 6.63
C LEU A 74 -10.37 -5.90 7.30
N GLY A 75 -11.38 -5.45 6.56
CA GLY A 75 -12.51 -4.70 7.10
C GLY A 75 -12.12 -3.29 7.53
N ALA A 76 -11.05 -2.74 6.97
CA ALA A 76 -10.72 -1.33 7.08
C ALA A 76 -11.39 -0.57 5.93
N GLU A 77 -12.09 0.51 6.26
CA GLU A 77 -12.58 1.43 5.25
C GLU A 77 -11.40 2.17 4.60
N VAL A 78 -11.29 2.03 3.27
CA VAL A 78 -10.55 2.96 2.43
C VAL A 78 -11.34 4.25 2.53
N GLY A 79 -10.84 5.22 3.28
CA GLY A 79 -11.61 6.39 3.71
C GLY A 79 -12.35 7.06 2.55
N ASP A 80 -13.68 7.01 2.62
CA ASP A 80 -14.60 7.89 1.91
C ASP A 80 -14.88 9.05 2.87
N THR A 81 -14.12 10.14 2.75
CA THR A 81 -14.46 11.45 3.33
C THR A 81 -14.13 12.53 2.33
#